data_AF-A0A962X596-F1
#
_entry.id   AF-A0A962X596-F1
#
_cell.length_a   1.000
_cell.length_b   1.000
_cell.length_c   1.000
_cell.angle_alpha   90.00
_cell.angle_beta   90.00
_cell.angle_gamma   90.00
#
_symmetry.space_group_name_H-M   'P 1'
#
loop_
_entity.id
_entity.type
_entity.pdbx_description
1 polymer ?
#
loop_
_entity_poly.entity_id
_entity_poly.type
_entity_poly.pdbx_seq_one_letter_code
_entity_poly.pdbx_strand_id
1 'polypeptide(L)'
;LNHVLRSFQRNREELLRVLDYPELPLHNNRSENDIRDMVKKRKISAGTRSEDGRRCRDTFLSLKKTCVKHGLSFWEYLYDRVSGQNTIPPLTDLIRQAAAA
;
A
#
# COMPACT_ATOMS: atom_id res chain seq x y z
N LEU A 1 16.09 -2.49 27.52
CA LEU A 1 15.49 -3.79 27.91
C LEU A 1 14.01 -3.65 28.34
N ASN A 2 13.69 -2.86 29.37
CA ASN A 2 12.31 -2.75 29.88
C ASN A 2 11.27 -2.21 28.87
N HIS A 3 11.65 -1.32 27.94
CA HIS A 3 10.71 -0.77 26.96
C HIS A 3 10.25 -1.80 25.92
N VAL A 4 11.14 -2.69 25.48
CA VAL A 4 10.83 -3.75 24.50
C VAL A 4 9.89 -4.79 25.10
N LEU A 5 10.16 -5.21 26.35
CA LEU A 5 9.29 -6.15 27.06
C LEU A 5 7.88 -5.57 27.26
N ARG A 6 7.78 -4.29 27.62
CA ARG A 6 6.50 -3.59 27.72
C ARG A 6 5.77 -3.49 26.37
N SER A 7 6.47 -3.28 25.26
CA SER A 7 5.82 -3.27 23.94
C SER A 7 5.32 -4.65 23.53
N PHE A 8 6.06 -5.72 23.85
CA PHE A 8 5.59 -7.09 23.63
C PHE A 8 4.34 -7.41 24.43
N GLN A 9 4.29 -7.02 25.70
CA GLN A 9 3.11 -7.20 26.54
C GLN A 9 1.90 -6.41 26.01
N ARG A 10 2.11 -5.16 25.60
CA ARG A 10 1.04 -4.31 25.05
C ARG A 10 0.49 -4.84 23.72
N ASN A 11 1.35 -5.38 22.86
CA ASN A 11 0.97 -5.84 21.52
C ASN A 11 0.76 -7.36 21.46
N ARG A 12 0.60 -8.03 22.61
CA ARG A 12 0.57 -9.50 22.72
C ARG A 12 -0.52 -10.12 21.84
N GLU A 13 -1.71 -9.53 21.82
CA GLU A 13 -2.85 -10.04 21.04
C GLU A 13 -2.56 -10.01 19.54
N GLU A 14 -2.02 -8.90 19.03
CA GLU A 14 -1.65 -8.74 17.62
C GLU A 14 -0.51 -9.69 17.22
N LEU A 15 0.52 -9.82 18.07
CA LEU A 15 1.67 -10.70 17.79
C LEU A 15 1.32 -12.18 17.78
N LEU A 16 0.28 -12.58 18.52
CA LEU A 16 -0.17 -13.96 18.62
C LEU A 16 -1.35 -14.27 17.70
N ARG A 17 -1.79 -13.33 16.85
CA ARG A 17 -2.93 -13.55 15.94
C ARG A 17 -2.76 -14.73 14.98
N VAL A 18 -1.52 -15.11 14.67
CA VAL A 18 -1.23 -16.30 13.85
C VAL A 18 -1.75 -17.60 14.48
N LEU A 19 -1.97 -17.64 15.81
CA LEU A 19 -2.53 -18.81 16.47
C LEU A 19 -4.00 -19.02 16.11
N ASP A 20 -4.74 -17.94 15.87
CA ASP A 20 -6.13 -17.97 15.41
C ASP A 20 -6.22 -18.08 13.89
N TYR A 21 -5.26 -17.49 13.17
CA TYR A 21 -5.20 -17.41 11.71
C TYR A 21 -3.80 -17.84 11.20
N PRO A 22 -3.54 -19.16 11.07
CA PRO A 22 -2.23 -19.68 10.70
C PRO A 22 -1.69 -19.20 9.35
N GLU A 23 -2.55 -18.72 8.46
CA GLU A 23 -2.20 -18.12 7.17
C GLU A 23 -1.56 -16.73 7.29
N LEU A 24 -1.71 -16.05 8.44
CA LEU A 24 -1.08 -14.76 8.68
C LEU A 24 0.40 -14.93 9.02
N PRO A 25 1.30 -14.12 8.42
CA PRO A 25 2.70 -14.16 8.80
C PRO A 25 2.93 -13.58 10.20
N LEU A 26 3.90 -14.14 10.93
CA LEU A 26 4.40 -13.61 12.21
C LEU A 26 5.10 -12.24 12.09
N HIS A 27 5.29 -11.74 10.86
CA HIS A 27 5.95 -10.48 10.57
C HIS A 27 5.07 -9.54 9.73
N ASN A 28 5.31 -8.25 9.83
CA ASN A 28 4.58 -7.20 9.10
C ASN A 28 5.24 -6.79 7.76
N ASN A 29 6.21 -7.56 7.25
CA ASN A 29 7.02 -7.20 6.07
C ASN A 29 6.21 -6.69 4.87
N ARG A 30 5.04 -7.30 4.58
CA ARG A 30 4.15 -6.85 3.50
C ARG A 30 3.66 -5.42 3.74
N SER A 31 3.16 -5.13 4.94
CA SER A 31 2.71 -3.80 5.34
C SER A 31 3.84 -2.78 5.31
N GLU A 32 5.04 -3.15 5.77
CA GLU A 32 6.22 -2.26 5.71
C GLU A 32 6.64 -1.95 4.27
N ASN A 33 6.63 -2.94 3.39
CA ASN A 33 6.93 -2.77 1.97
C ASN A 33 5.91 -1.85 1.28
N ASP A 34 4.63 -1.96 1.65
CA ASP A 34 3.56 -1.14 1.12
C ASP A 34 3.76 0.35 1.48
N ILE A 35 4.10 0.67 2.74
CA ILE A 35 4.28 2.06 3.19
C ILE A 35 5.66 2.65 2.81
N ARG A 36 6.65 1.81 2.50
CA ARG A 36 8.05 2.25 2.31
C ARG A 36 8.21 3.34 1.26
N ASP A 37 7.50 3.24 0.14
CA ASP A 37 7.58 4.24 -0.93
C ASP A 37 7.05 5.60 -0.48
N MET A 38 5.97 5.62 0.31
CA MET A 38 5.42 6.85 0.90
C MET A 38 6.44 7.50 1.82
N VAL A 39 7.07 6.70 2.69
CA VAL A 39 8.06 7.17 3.66
C VAL A 39 9.29 7.72 2.95
N LYS A 40 9.80 7.02 1.92
CA LYS A 40 10.91 7.49 1.08
C LYS A 40 10.57 8.81 0.38
N LYS A 41 9.39 8.89 -0.25
CA LYS A 41 8.96 10.12 -0.95
C LYS A 41 8.85 11.29 0.02
N ARG A 42 8.23 11.08 1.20
CA ARG A 42 8.13 12.09 2.26
C ARG A 42 9.49 12.57 2.73
N LYS A 43 10.45 11.66 2.92
CA LYS A 43 11.82 11.98 3.32
C LYS A 43 12.52 12.87 2.29
N ILE A 44 12.38 12.54 1.00
CA ILE A 44 13.02 13.29 -0.10
C ILE A 44 12.34 14.65 -0.31
N SER A 45 11.01 14.72 -0.23
CA SER A 45 10.25 15.95 -0.52
C SER A 45 10.06 16.88 0.69
N ALA A 46 10.58 16.52 1.87
CA ALA A 46 10.26 17.17 3.14
C ALA A 46 8.74 17.27 3.43
N GLY A 47 7.97 16.27 2.98
CA GLY A 47 6.51 16.26 3.13
C GLY A 47 5.76 17.06 2.06
N THR A 48 4.57 17.55 2.41
CA THR A 48 3.64 18.28 1.53
C THR A 48 3.19 19.55 2.24
N ARG A 49 3.19 20.70 1.55
CA ARG A 49 2.89 22.01 2.13
C ARG A 49 1.42 22.45 1.98
N SER A 50 0.63 21.72 1.20
CA SER A 50 -0.80 21.97 0.97
C SER A 50 -1.61 20.68 1.00
N GLU A 51 -2.91 20.82 1.20
CA GLU A 51 -3.87 19.71 1.12
C GLU A 51 -3.94 19.13 -0.29
N ASP A 52 -3.99 19.98 -1.32
CA ASP A 52 -3.99 19.53 -2.71
C ASP A 52 -2.73 18.75 -3.07
N GLY A 53 -1.57 19.20 -2.58
CA GLY A 53 -0.31 18.48 -2.77
C GLY A 53 -0.29 17.12 -2.07
N ARG A 54 -0.91 17.03 -0.88
CA ARG A 54 -1.10 15.77 -0.16
C ARG A 54 -2.03 14.83 -0.93
N ARG A 55 -3.19 15.33 -1.35
CA ARG A 55 -4.18 14.57 -2.14
C ARG A 55 -3.57 14.03 -3.43
N CYS A 56 -2.89 14.89 -4.20
CA CYS A 56 -2.18 14.50 -5.41
C CYS A 56 -1.18 13.37 -5.16
N ARG A 57 -0.27 13.54 -4.18
CA ARG A 57 0.73 12.52 -3.83
C ARG A 57 0.07 11.19 -3.46
N ASP A 58 -0.92 11.23 -2.57
CA ASP A 58 -1.54 10.03 -2.01
C ASP A 58 -2.36 9.29 -3.09
N THR A 59 -3.06 10.02 -3.97
CA THR A 59 -3.75 9.45 -5.13
C THR A 59 -2.79 8.76 -6.08
N PHE A 60 -1.74 9.44 -6.55
CA PHE A 60 -0.81 8.84 -7.52
C PHE A 60 -0.01 7.68 -6.92
N LEU A 61 0.36 7.76 -5.64
CA LEU A 61 1.03 6.65 -4.97
C LEU A 61 0.11 5.44 -4.84
N SER A 62 -1.16 5.65 -4.47
CA SER A 62 -2.17 4.59 -4.41
C SER A 62 -2.36 3.93 -5.77
N LEU A 63 -2.59 4.72 -6.83
CA LEU A 63 -2.72 4.22 -8.20
C LEU A 63 -1.50 3.39 -8.63
N LYS A 64 -0.29 3.92 -8.41
CA LYS A 64 0.95 3.22 -8.74
C LYS A 64 1.07 1.89 -8.01
N LYS A 65 0.84 1.88 -6.69
CA LYS A 65 0.97 0.66 -5.88
C LYS A 65 -0.05 -0.39 -6.31
N THR A 66 -1.28 0.00 -6.60
CA THR A 66 -2.32 -0.90 -7.10
C THR A 66 -1.94 -1.47 -8.46
N CYS A 67 -1.47 -0.65 -9.42
CA CYS A 67 -1.00 -1.14 -10.71
C CYS A 67 0.08 -2.23 -10.53
N VAL A 68 1.10 -1.96 -9.70
CA VAL A 68 2.18 -2.91 -9.44
C VAL A 68 1.67 -4.21 -8.80
N LYS A 69 0.71 -4.14 -7.87
CA LYS A 69 0.10 -5.34 -7.25
C LYS A 69 -0.67 -6.22 -8.24
N HIS A 70 -1.17 -5.63 -9.33
CA HIS A 70 -1.88 -6.33 -10.40
C HIS A 70 -1.02 -6.60 -11.65
N GLY A 71 0.31 -6.42 -11.56
CA GLY A 71 1.22 -6.69 -12.68
C GLY A 71 1.11 -5.69 -13.83
N LEU A 72 0.56 -4.50 -13.60
CA LEU A 72 0.39 -3.44 -14.59
C LEU A 72 1.46 -2.36 -14.47
N SER A 73 1.86 -1.81 -15.61
CA SER A 73 2.64 -0.57 -15.63
C SER A 73 1.75 0.61 -15.25
N PHE A 74 2.18 1.35 -14.21
CA PHE A 74 1.51 2.59 -13.82
C PHE A 74 1.48 3.63 -14.95
N TRP A 75 2.54 3.71 -15.77
CA TRP A 75 2.62 4.68 -16.86
C TRP A 75 1.65 4.35 -17.99
N GLU A 76 1.54 3.07 -18.36
CA GLU A 76 0.58 2.61 -19.37
C GLU A 76 -0.85 2.86 -18.88
N TYR A 77 -1.14 2.55 -17.61
CA TYR A 77 -2.44 2.84 -17.01
C TYR A 77 -2.78 4.33 -17.00
N LEU A 78 -1.82 5.19 -16.61
CA LEU A 78 -2.04 6.62 -16.60
C LEU A 78 -2.26 7.16 -18.01
N TYR A 79 -1.47 6.71 -18.98
CA TYR A 79 -1.62 7.10 -20.38
C TYR A 79 -2.97 6.65 -20.94
N ASP A 80 -3.38 5.41 -20.69
CA ASP A 80 -4.68 4.85 -21.09
C ASP A 80 -5.86 5.69 -20.56
N ARG A 81 -5.79 6.13 -19.29
CA ARG A 81 -6.81 7.00 -18.69
C ARG A 81 -6.83 8.40 -19.31
N VAL A 82 -5.66 9.03 -19.46
CA VAL A 82 -5.56 10.42 -19.94
C VAL A 82 -5.84 10.53 -21.44
N SER A 83 -5.49 9.52 -22.22
CA SER A 83 -5.77 9.45 -23.66
C SER A 83 -7.20 9.00 -23.99
N GLY A 84 -7.96 8.50 -22.99
CA GLY A 84 -9.32 8.02 -23.19
C GLY A 84 -9.42 6.68 -23.91
N GLN A 85 -8.31 5.95 -24.06
CA GLN A 85 -8.27 4.64 -24.72
C GLN A 85 -9.11 3.60 -23.98
N ASN A 86 -9.08 3.63 -22.64
CA ASN A 86 -9.82 2.71 -21.76
C ASN A 86 -9.66 1.21 -22.12
N THR A 87 -8.49 0.85 -22.60
CA THR A 87 -8.10 -0.53 -22.99
C THR A 87 -7.76 -1.39 -21.78
N ILE A 88 -7.19 -0.78 -20.73
CA ILE A 88 -6.92 -1.47 -19.48
C ILE A 88 -8.23 -1.51 -18.66
N PRO A 89 -8.59 -2.60 -17.98
CA PRO A 89 -9.74 -2.57 -17.08
C PRO A 89 -9.56 -1.54 -15.95
N PRO A 90 -10.64 -0.91 -15.44
CA PRO A 90 -10.56 -0.09 -14.24
C PRO A 90 -9.91 -0.85 -13.08
N LEU A 91 -9.04 -0.18 -12.31
CA LEU A 91 -8.37 -0.83 -11.17
C LEU A 91 -9.36 -1.45 -10.17
N THR A 92 -10.54 -0.86 -10.00
CA THR A 92 -11.60 -1.39 -9.14
C THR A 92 -12.01 -2.81 -9.53
N ASP A 93 -12.10 -3.10 -10.82
CA ASP A 93 -12.51 -4.40 -11.31
C ASP A 93 -11.39 -5.42 -11.13
N LEU A 94 -10.14 -5.01 -11.37
CA LEU A 94 -8.96 -5.86 -11.11
C LEU A 94 -8.82 -6.21 -9.62
N ILE A 95 -9.12 -5.26 -8.73
CA ILE A 95 -9.14 -5.50 -7.27
C ILE A 95 -10.22 -6.55 -6.93
N ARG A 96 -11.43 -6.40 -7.47
CA ARG A 96 -12.52 -7.36 -7.23
C ARG A 96 -12.20 -8.75 -7.76
N GLN A 97 -11.60 -8.84 -8.94
CA GLN A 97 -11.17 -10.12 -9.54
C GLN A 97 -10.11 -10.80 -8.68
N ALA A 98 -9.10 -10.06 -8.22
CA ALA A 98 -8.05 -10.61 -7.35
C ALA A 98 -8.56 -11.03 -5.97
N ALA A 99 -9.59 -10.37 -5.44
CA ALA A 99 -10.21 -10.73 -4.16
C ALA A 99 -11.12 -11.97 -4.25
N ALA A 100 -11.59 -12.30 -5.44
CA ALA A 100 -12.43 -13.48 -5.70
C ALA A 100 -11.62 -14.75 -6.04
N ALA A 101 -10.30 -14.61 -6.25
CA ALA A 101 -9.37 -15.69 -6.53
C ALA A 101 -8.72 -16.21 -5.24
#